data_AF-A0A437P7M2-F1
#
_entry.id   AF-A0A437P7M2-F1
#
_cell.length_a   1.000
_cell.length_b   1.000
_cell.length_c   1.000
_cell.angle_alpha   90.00
_cell.angle_beta   90.00
_cell.angle_gamma   90.00
#
_symmetry.space_group_name_H-M   'P 1'
#
loop_
_entity.id
_entity.type
_entity.pdbx_description
1 polymer ?
#
loop_
_entity_poly.entity_id
_entity_poly.type
_entity_poly.pdbx_seq_one_letter_code
_entity_poly.pdbx_strand_id
1 'polypeptide(L)'
;MKRVTQTGADRAIEEFLRVVPGARAVLDELIASAPERHADWARGTADDLLEFLLAAFSRPVLLPLLREEDGAGGAEIRACFEYVESLAVSENPYVDSSVHFGILEQFLESEEILLRAYRHSLPVTRAKIVAMLEEYPETFRRLRSEL
;
A
#
# COMPACT_ATOMS: atom_id res chain seq x y z
N MET A 1 22.03 -1.23 -1.31
CA MET A 1 21.34 -0.65 -0.14
C MET A 1 21.68 0.84 -0.03
N LYS A 2 20.77 1.73 -0.41
CA LYS A 2 20.88 3.17 -0.09
C LYS A 2 20.48 3.32 1.38
N ARG A 3 21.37 3.85 2.22
CA ARG A 3 21.03 4.16 3.61
C ARG A 3 20.00 5.27 3.63
N VAL A 4 18.85 5.03 4.24
CA VAL A 4 17.89 6.07 4.57
C VAL A 4 18.53 6.94 5.65
N THR A 5 18.64 8.25 5.40
CA THR A 5 19.07 9.19 6.46
C THR A 5 17.94 9.32 7.47
N GLN A 6 18.26 9.47 8.76
CA GLN A 6 17.26 9.55 9.84
C GLN A 6 16.17 10.59 9.55
N THR A 7 16.56 11.77 9.05
CA THR A 7 15.63 12.85 8.63
C THR A 7 14.72 12.46 7.46
N GLY A 8 15.19 11.59 6.55
CA GLY A 8 14.37 11.06 5.46
C GLY A 8 13.37 10.01 5.93
N ALA A 9 13.73 9.22 6.94
CA ALA A 9 12.84 8.23 7.54
C ALA A 9 11.72 8.90 8.32
N ASP A 10 12.06 9.87 9.17
CA ASP A 10 11.10 10.60 10.00
C ASP A 10 10.03 11.27 9.13
N ARG A 11 10.45 11.93 8.03
CA ARG A 11 9.52 12.57 7.10
C ARG A 11 8.58 11.58 6.40
N ALA A 12 9.07 10.40 6.02
CA ALA A 12 8.24 9.38 5.38
C ALA A 12 7.20 8.80 6.37
N ILE A 13 7.60 8.60 7.63
CA ILE A 13 6.71 8.14 8.69
C ILE A 13 5.67 9.21 9.03
N GLU A 14 6.05 10.48 9.13
CA GLU A 14 5.12 11.60 9.35
C GLU A 14 4.08 11.70 8.25
N GLU A 15 4.50 11.58 6.98
CA GLU A 15 3.58 11.60 5.85
C GLU A 15 2.63 10.39 5.87
N PHE A 16 3.14 9.21 6.18
CA PHE A 16 2.33 8.01 6.36
C PHE A 16 1.26 8.19 7.45
N LEU A 17 1.67 8.68 8.62
CA LEU A 17 0.76 8.96 9.74
C LEU A 17 -0.29 10.03 9.42
N ARG A 18 0.05 10.99 8.57
CA ARG A 18 -0.83 12.08 8.17
C ARG A 18 -1.92 11.62 7.20
N VAL A 19 -1.59 10.74 6.26
CA VAL A 19 -2.47 10.37 5.15
C VAL A 19 -3.24 9.09 5.41
N VAL A 20 -2.62 8.10 6.08
CA VAL A 20 -3.19 6.76 6.21
C VAL A 20 -4.05 6.66 7.48
N PRO A 21 -5.35 6.36 7.36
CA PRO A 21 -6.24 6.16 8.51
C PRO A 21 -5.74 5.06 9.43
N GLY A 22 -5.78 5.28 10.75
CA GLY A 22 -5.37 4.27 11.73
C GLY A 22 -3.88 3.94 11.77
N ALA A 23 -3.05 4.58 10.93
CA ALA A 23 -1.61 4.29 10.80
C ALA A 23 -0.84 4.35 12.12
N ARG A 24 -1.25 5.23 13.05
CA ARG A 24 -0.61 5.34 14.37
C ARG A 24 -0.70 4.04 15.16
N ALA A 25 -1.91 3.48 15.26
CA ALA A 25 -2.16 2.25 16.01
C ALA A 25 -1.43 1.06 15.39
N VAL A 26 -1.45 0.95 14.05
CA VAL A 26 -0.75 -0.11 13.32
C VAL A 26 0.76 -0.01 13.53
N LEU A 27 1.34 1.19 13.42
CA LEU A 27 2.77 1.36 13.67
C LEU A 27 3.15 1.05 15.11
N ASP A 28 2.34 1.44 16.10
CA ASP A 28 2.59 1.12 17.50
C ASP A 28 2.55 -0.39 17.77
N GLU A 29 1.60 -1.10 17.18
CA GLU A 29 1.51 -2.56 17.28
C GLU A 29 2.68 -3.26 16.59
N LEU A 30 3.08 -2.82 15.40
CA LEU A 30 4.22 -3.37 14.68
C LEU A 30 5.54 -3.13 15.42
N ILE A 31 5.73 -1.95 15.99
CA ILE A 31 6.91 -1.62 16.81
C ILE A 31 6.92 -2.47 18.09
N ALA A 32 5.76 -2.64 18.74
CA ALA A 32 5.65 -3.46 19.94
C ALA A 32 5.88 -4.96 19.68
N SER A 33 5.47 -5.47 18.51
CA SER A 33 5.63 -6.89 18.14
C SER A 33 7.02 -7.23 17.59
N ALA A 34 7.79 -6.25 17.12
CA ALA A 34 9.15 -6.43 16.61
C ALA A 34 10.09 -5.26 17.01
N PRO A 35 10.39 -5.10 18.31
CA PRO A 35 11.18 -3.96 18.81
C PRO A 35 12.61 -3.89 18.24
N GLU A 36 13.18 -5.02 17.84
CA GLU A 36 14.49 -5.12 17.19
C GLU A 36 14.53 -4.45 15.80
N ARG A 37 13.45 -4.55 15.01
CA ARG A 37 13.34 -3.90 13.70
C ARG A 37 13.31 -2.38 13.82
N HIS A 38 12.60 -1.88 14.83
CA HIS A 38 12.59 -0.46 15.14
C HIS A 38 13.97 0.05 15.58
N ALA A 39 14.68 -0.72 16.41
CA ALA A 39 16.04 -0.41 16.81
C ALA A 39 17.01 -0.39 15.61
N ASP A 40 16.74 -1.20 14.58
CA ASP A 40 17.51 -1.19 13.34
C ASP A 40 17.22 0.05 12.46
N TRP A 41 16.02 0.62 12.44
CA TRP A 41 15.79 1.91 11.74
C TRP A 41 16.52 3.05 12.44
N ALA A 42 16.48 3.09 13.77
CA ALA A 42 17.20 4.09 14.55
C ALA A 42 18.73 4.03 14.33
N ARG A 43 19.25 2.83 14.00
CA ARG A 43 20.67 2.60 13.66
C ARG A 43 20.98 2.74 12.16
N GLY A 44 19.98 2.95 11.31
CA GLY A 44 20.13 2.99 9.85
C GLY A 44 20.52 1.65 9.22
N THR A 45 20.22 0.54 9.91
CA THR A 45 20.54 -0.84 9.53
C THR A 45 19.32 -1.68 9.15
N ALA A 46 18.12 -1.15 9.33
CA ALA A 46 16.88 -1.89 9.07
C ALA A 46 16.58 -2.11 7.59
N ASP A 47 15.67 -3.07 7.37
CA ASP A 47 15.00 -3.34 6.10
C ASP A 47 14.44 -2.04 5.50
N ASP A 48 14.27 -2.06 4.17
CA ASP A 48 13.88 -0.90 3.41
C ASP A 48 12.59 -0.28 3.98
N LEU A 49 12.71 0.97 4.45
CA LEU A 49 11.62 1.68 5.12
C LEU A 49 10.35 1.70 4.25
N LEU A 50 10.49 1.76 2.92
CA LEU A 50 9.35 1.72 2.03
C LEU A 50 8.63 0.37 2.14
N GLU A 51 9.34 -0.75 2.05
CA GLU A 51 8.74 -2.08 2.19
C GLU A 51 8.03 -2.25 3.53
N PHE A 52 8.63 -1.73 4.60
CA PHE A 52 7.99 -1.74 5.91
C PHE A 52 6.68 -0.94 5.94
N LEU A 53 6.70 0.30 5.45
CA LEU A 53 5.50 1.14 5.41
C LEU A 53 4.41 0.52 4.53
N LEU A 54 4.79 -0.14 3.43
CA LEU A 54 3.83 -0.84 2.57
C LEU A 54 3.24 -2.07 3.26
N ALA A 55 4.04 -2.84 4.01
CA ALA A 55 3.54 -3.95 4.81
C ALA A 55 2.62 -3.47 5.95
N ALA A 56 2.96 -2.34 6.58
CA ALA A 56 2.13 -1.65 7.58
C ALA A 56 0.90 -0.98 6.99
N PHE A 57 0.79 -0.89 5.66
CA PHE A 57 -0.31 -0.26 4.96
C PHE A 57 -1.28 -1.29 4.37
N SER A 58 -0.79 -2.17 3.49
CA SER A 58 -1.64 -2.97 2.62
C SER A 58 -2.50 -3.94 3.42
N ARG A 59 -1.89 -4.77 4.27
CA ARG A 59 -2.57 -5.82 5.03
C ARG A 59 -3.34 -5.35 6.24
N PRO A 60 -2.81 -4.46 7.11
CA PRO A 60 -3.51 -4.09 8.33
C PRO A 60 -4.46 -2.89 8.14
N VAL A 61 -4.35 -2.12 7.05
CA VAL A 61 -5.21 -0.95 6.80
C VAL A 61 -6.07 -1.14 5.56
N LEU A 62 -5.44 -1.23 4.37
CA LEU A 62 -6.19 -1.15 3.11
C LEU A 62 -7.06 -2.39 2.84
N LEU A 63 -6.53 -3.60 3.01
CA LEU A 63 -7.28 -4.84 2.75
C LEU A 63 -8.51 -5.00 3.65
N PRO A 64 -8.44 -4.75 4.98
CA PRO A 64 -9.62 -4.76 5.84
C PRO A 64 -10.73 -3.84 5.32
N LEU A 65 -10.38 -2.59 4.98
CA LEU A 65 -11.35 -1.63 4.42
C LEU A 65 -11.97 -2.12 3.10
N LEU A 66 -11.20 -2.81 2.25
CA LEU A 66 -11.72 -3.38 1.01
C LEU A 66 -12.63 -4.59 1.22
N ARG A 67 -12.47 -5.32 2.34
CA ARG A 67 -13.29 -6.51 2.67
C ARG A 67 -14.63 -6.17 3.32
N GLU A 68 -14.77 -5.00 3.95
CA GLU A 68 -16.03 -4.61 4.60
C GLU A 68 -17.16 -4.43 3.58
N GLU A 69 -18.25 -5.19 3.70
CA GLU A 69 -19.34 -5.23 2.70
C GLU A 69 -20.27 -4.01 2.69
N ASP A 70 -20.20 -3.15 3.71
CA ASP A 70 -21.13 -2.04 3.90
C ASP A 70 -20.40 -0.69 3.84
N GLY A 71 -21.00 0.32 3.19
CA GLY A 71 -20.42 1.63 2.85
C GLY A 71 -19.94 2.54 4.00
N ALA A 72 -19.66 1.99 5.18
CA ALA A 72 -18.73 2.56 6.14
C ALA A 72 -17.31 2.62 5.52
N GLY A 73 -16.53 3.64 5.84
CA GLY A 73 -15.14 3.73 5.39
C GLY A 73 -14.91 4.31 3.98
N GLY A 74 -15.92 4.76 3.24
CA GLY A 74 -15.70 5.33 1.90
C GLY A 74 -14.71 6.51 1.84
N ALA A 75 -14.67 7.35 2.87
CA ALA A 75 -13.69 8.42 3.01
C ALA A 75 -12.28 7.90 3.36
N GLU A 76 -12.19 6.85 4.17
CA GLU A 76 -10.93 6.22 4.58
C GLU A 76 -10.30 5.45 3.42
N ILE A 77 -11.11 4.69 2.68
CA ILE A 77 -10.71 4.02 1.44
C ILE A 77 -10.18 5.06 0.44
N ARG A 78 -10.88 6.19 0.29
CA ARG A 78 -10.42 7.27 -0.59
C ARG A 78 -9.06 7.82 -0.15
N ALA A 79 -8.86 8.11 1.13
CA ALA A 79 -7.56 8.58 1.64
C ALA A 79 -6.45 7.55 1.38
N CYS A 80 -6.74 6.26 1.55
CA CYS A 80 -5.81 5.19 1.20
C CYS A 80 -5.45 5.20 -0.29
N PHE A 81 -6.42 5.35 -1.20
CA PHE A 81 -6.13 5.40 -2.64
C PHE A 81 -5.44 6.70 -3.07
N GLU A 82 -5.67 7.82 -2.39
CA GLU A 82 -4.88 9.06 -2.57
C GLU A 82 -3.41 8.83 -2.19
N TYR A 83 -3.15 8.09 -1.11
CA TYR A 83 -1.79 7.66 -0.76
C TYR A 83 -1.17 6.75 -1.81
N VAL A 84 -1.89 5.70 -2.25
CA VAL A 84 -1.40 4.77 -3.30
C VAL A 84 -1.09 5.52 -4.59
N GLU A 85 -1.96 6.44 -5.01
CA GLU A 85 -1.73 7.26 -6.21
C GLU A 85 -0.45 8.09 -6.10
N SER A 86 -0.21 8.70 -4.93
CA SER A 86 1.01 9.48 -4.69
C SER A 86 2.29 8.66 -4.80
N LEU A 87 2.24 7.36 -4.47
CA LEU A 87 3.36 6.44 -4.66
C LEU A 87 3.45 5.97 -6.12
N ALA A 88 2.31 5.71 -6.75
CA ALA A 88 2.20 5.21 -8.11
C ALA A 88 2.68 6.21 -9.18
N VAL A 89 2.64 7.52 -8.90
CA VAL A 89 3.19 8.55 -9.80
C VAL A 89 4.72 8.62 -9.77
N SER A 90 5.38 7.92 -8.85
CA SER A 90 6.84 7.94 -8.74
C SER A 90 7.49 7.33 -9.98
N GLU A 91 8.45 8.06 -10.58
CA GLU A 91 9.28 7.55 -11.69
C GLU A 91 10.44 6.66 -11.18
N ASN A 92 10.56 6.46 -9.88
CA ASN A 92 11.61 5.62 -9.31
C ASN A 92 11.24 4.13 -9.46
N PRO A 93 12.00 3.32 -10.24
CA PRO A 93 11.67 1.92 -10.48
C PRO A 93 11.57 1.08 -9.22
N TYR A 94 12.33 1.46 -8.19
CA TYR A 94 12.27 0.80 -6.89
C TYR A 94 10.91 1.03 -6.22
N VAL A 95 10.44 2.28 -6.17
CA VAL A 95 9.12 2.61 -5.61
C VAL A 95 8.02 1.95 -6.41
N ASP A 96 8.13 1.97 -7.74
CA ASP A 96 7.18 1.34 -8.65
C ASP A 96 7.04 -0.17 -8.37
N SER A 97 8.16 -0.89 -8.29
CA SER A 97 8.19 -2.32 -7.96
C SER A 97 7.62 -2.58 -6.56
N SER A 98 8.00 -1.76 -5.56
CA SER A 98 7.48 -1.91 -4.21
C SER A 98 5.96 -1.69 -4.14
N VAL A 99 5.40 -0.72 -4.88
CA VAL A 99 3.95 -0.52 -4.97
C VAL A 99 3.27 -1.72 -5.63
N HIS A 100 3.84 -2.24 -6.71
CA HIS A 100 3.32 -3.41 -7.41
C HIS A 100 3.19 -4.63 -6.47
N PHE A 101 4.31 -5.08 -5.89
CA PHE A 101 4.34 -6.29 -5.06
C PHE A 101 3.75 -6.07 -3.66
N GLY A 102 3.99 -4.90 -3.07
CA GLY A 102 3.60 -4.58 -1.69
C GLY A 102 2.13 -4.19 -1.53
N ILE A 103 1.48 -3.72 -2.60
CA ILE A 103 0.08 -3.27 -2.57
C ILE A 103 -0.75 -3.95 -3.66
N LEU A 104 -0.42 -3.74 -4.94
CA LEU A 104 -1.34 -4.07 -6.03
C LEU A 104 -1.62 -5.58 -6.13
N GLU A 105 -0.57 -6.40 -5.99
CA GLU A 105 -0.73 -7.87 -5.99
C GLU A 105 -1.63 -8.36 -4.84
N GLN A 106 -1.69 -7.63 -3.72
CA GLN A 106 -2.57 -8.02 -2.61
C GLN A 106 -4.05 -7.97 -3.01
N PHE A 107 -4.43 -7.18 -4.02
CA PHE A 107 -5.80 -7.14 -4.53
C PHE A 107 -6.22 -8.42 -5.24
N LEU A 108 -5.25 -9.25 -5.68
CA LEU A 108 -5.52 -10.55 -6.31
C LEU A 108 -6.02 -11.60 -5.32
N GLU A 109 -6.11 -11.28 -4.04
CA GLU A 109 -6.67 -12.16 -3.01
C GLU A 109 -8.09 -12.62 -3.35
N SER A 110 -8.92 -11.74 -3.92
CA SER A 110 -10.23 -12.11 -4.44
C SER A 110 -10.69 -11.17 -5.56
N GLU A 111 -11.57 -11.68 -6.42
CA GLU A 111 -12.23 -10.89 -7.48
C GLU A 111 -12.98 -9.68 -6.90
N GLU A 112 -13.65 -9.86 -5.77
CA GLU A 112 -14.35 -8.77 -5.09
C GLU A 112 -13.42 -7.68 -4.56
N ILE A 113 -12.30 -8.06 -3.92
CA ILE A 113 -11.30 -7.10 -3.44
C ILE A 113 -10.74 -6.30 -4.61
N LEU A 114 -10.41 -6.98 -5.70
CA LEU A 114 -9.88 -6.34 -6.91
C LEU A 114 -10.86 -5.36 -7.54
N LEU A 115 -12.13 -5.74 -7.70
CA LEU A 115 -13.16 -4.86 -8.27
C LEU A 115 -13.41 -3.63 -7.39
N ARG A 116 -13.41 -3.81 -6.06
CA ARG A 116 -13.52 -2.70 -5.11
C ARG A 116 -12.30 -1.80 -5.17
N ALA A 117 -11.09 -2.37 -5.17
CA ALA A 117 -9.86 -1.61 -5.30
C ALA A 117 -9.84 -0.80 -6.59
N TYR A 118 -10.23 -1.42 -7.70
CA TYR A 118 -10.34 -0.76 -8.99
C TYR A 118 -11.36 0.39 -8.98
N ARG A 119 -12.54 0.19 -8.39
CA ARG A 119 -13.59 1.22 -8.26
C ARG A 119 -13.09 2.47 -7.53
N HIS A 120 -12.31 2.29 -6.48
CA HIS A 120 -11.78 3.39 -5.66
C HIS A 120 -10.44 3.95 -6.16
N SER A 121 -9.74 3.20 -7.03
CA SER A 121 -8.46 3.63 -7.60
C SER A 121 -8.57 4.92 -8.41
N LEU A 122 -7.55 5.75 -8.25
CA LEU A 122 -7.30 6.96 -9.04
C LEU A 122 -6.61 6.60 -10.37
N PRO A 123 -6.54 7.52 -11.36
CA PRO A 123 -6.19 7.18 -12.74
C PRO A 123 -4.87 6.43 -12.93
N VAL A 124 -3.79 6.81 -12.24
CA VAL A 124 -2.48 6.16 -12.40
C VAL A 124 -2.48 4.79 -11.74
N THR A 125 -3.01 4.70 -10.52
CA THR A 125 -3.19 3.42 -9.81
C THR A 125 -4.05 2.46 -10.62
N ARG A 126 -5.14 2.95 -11.23
CA ARG A 126 -6.03 2.16 -12.08
C ARG A 126 -5.30 1.59 -13.28
N ALA A 127 -4.52 2.43 -13.98
CA ALA A 127 -3.71 1.99 -15.12
C ALA A 127 -2.71 0.90 -14.72
N LYS A 128 -2.09 1.03 -13.53
CA LYS A 128 -1.17 0.01 -13.00
C LYS A 128 -1.88 -1.28 -12.60
N ILE A 129 -3.09 -1.21 -12.05
CA ILE A 129 -3.91 -2.42 -11.79
C ILE A 129 -4.20 -3.14 -13.10
N VAL A 130 -4.59 -2.41 -14.16
CA VAL A 130 -4.84 -3.02 -15.48
C VAL A 130 -3.56 -3.65 -16.04
N ALA A 131 -2.44 -2.94 -15.99
CA ALA A 131 -1.14 -3.46 -16.46
C ALA A 131 -0.72 -4.73 -15.70
N MET A 132 -0.87 -4.74 -14.36
CA MET A 132 -0.64 -5.94 -13.56
C MET A 132 -1.55 -7.10 -14.01
N LEU A 133 -2.84 -6.84 -14.27
CA LEU A 133 -3.77 -7.88 -14.71
C LEU A 133 -3.43 -8.48 -16.09
N GLU A 134 -2.71 -7.76 -16.95
CA GLU A 134 -2.21 -8.33 -18.21
C GLU A 134 -1.25 -9.51 -17.97
N GLU A 135 -0.61 -9.57 -16.81
CA GLU A 135 0.24 -10.69 -16.36
C GLU A 135 -0.59 -11.89 -15.86
N TYR A 136 -1.88 -11.69 -15.57
CA TYR A 136 -2.84 -12.70 -15.10
C TYR A 136 -4.01 -12.86 -16.09
N PRO A 137 -3.79 -13.41 -17.30
CA PRO A 137 -4.73 -13.33 -18.43
C PRO A 137 -6.09 -13.98 -18.17
N GLU A 138 -6.15 -15.02 -17.34
CA GLU A 138 -7.41 -15.68 -16.97
C GLU A 138 -8.25 -14.81 -16.02
N THR A 139 -7.62 -14.22 -15.00
CA THR A 139 -8.27 -13.25 -14.10
C THR A 139 -8.73 -12.04 -14.89
N PHE A 140 -7.89 -11.50 -15.77
CA PHE A 140 -8.24 -10.33 -16.57
C PHE A 140 -9.40 -10.59 -17.53
N ARG A 141 -9.41 -11.74 -18.22
CA ARG A 141 -10.50 -12.10 -19.14
C ARG A 141 -11.85 -12.18 -18.43
N ARG A 142 -11.88 -12.75 -17.22
CA ARG A 142 -13.09 -12.85 -16.41
C ARG A 142 -13.62 -11.48 -15.99
N LEU A 143 -12.74 -10.57 -15.59
CA LEU A 143 -13.12 -9.27 -15.01
C LEU A 143 -13.31 -8.15 -16.04
N ARG A 144 -12.91 -8.35 -17.29
CA ARG A 144 -12.85 -7.29 -18.30
C ARG A 144 -14.18 -6.55 -18.51
N SER A 145 -15.33 -7.17 -18.29
CA SER A 145 -16.64 -6.52 -18.40
C SER A 145 -17.00 -5.63 -17.21
N GLU A 146 -16.26 -5.74 -16.10
CA GLU A 146 -16.55 -5.10 -14.81
C GLU A 146 -15.50 -4.04 -14.41
N LEU A 147 -14.37 -3.99 -15.14
CA LEU A 147 -13.33 -2.95 -15.07
C LEU A 147 -13.65 -1.80 -16.04
#